data_AF-A0A098E6S9-F1
#
_entry.id   AF-A0A098E6S9-F1
#
_cell.length_a   1.000
_cell.length_b   1.000
_cell.length_c   1.000
_cell.angle_alpha   90.00
_cell.angle_beta   90.00
_cell.angle_gamma   90.00
#
_symmetry.space_group_name_H-M   'P 1'
#
loop_
_entity.id
_entity.type
_entity.pdbx_description
1 polymer ?
#
loop_
_entity_poly.entity_id
_entity_poly.type
_entity_poly.pdbx_seq_one_letter_code
_entity_poly.pdbx_strand_id
1 'polypeptide(L)' 'MDCSTNKTTGWVIGDRSIKTAKKLYEKLKHLDAVFYVDDWDPYKGVIPEKQHIVADKKSGKTNIIERFNCKMR' A
#
# COMPACT_ATOMS: atom_id res chain seq x y z
N MET A 1 -1.40 -5.12 -2.26
CA MET A 1 -1.85 -6.53 -2.31
C MET A 1 -3.35 -6.50 -2.15
N ASP A 2 -4.08 -7.27 -2.96
CA ASP A 2 -5.53 -7.39 -2.82
C ASP A 2 -5.89 -8.21 -1.57
N CYS A 3 -6.76 -7.67 -0.71
CA CYS A 3 -7.10 -8.30 0.57
C CYS A 3 -7.96 -9.55 0.43
N SER A 4 -8.72 -9.70 -0.66
CA SER A 4 -9.63 -10.84 -0.85
C SER A 4 -8.94 -12.03 -1.51
N THR A 5 -8.03 -11.77 -2.44
CA THR A 5 -7.35 -12.80 -3.25
C THR A 5 -5.90 -13.04 -2.85
N ASN A 6 -5.34 -12.24 -1.93
CA ASN A 6 -3.91 -12.23 -1.57
C ASN A 6 -2.96 -12.12 -2.77
N LYS A 7 -3.43 -11.53 -3.88
CA LYS A 7 -2.63 -11.32 -5.08
C LYS A 7 -1.92 -9.98 -5.05
N THR A 8 -0.69 -9.95 -5.55
CA THR A 8 0.08 -8.72 -5.68
C THR A 8 -0.35 -7.99 -6.96
N THR A 9 -1.14 -6.93 -6.80
CA THR A 9 -1.62 -6.07 -7.88
C THR A 9 -0.54 -5.14 -8.43
N GLY A 10 0.47 -4.84 -7.62
CA GLY A 10 1.59 -3.99 -7.99
C GLY A 10 2.50 -3.73 -6.80
N TRP A 11 3.78 -3.51 -7.08
CA TRP A 11 4.78 -3.11 -6.10
C TRP A 11 5.81 -2.20 -6.76
N VAL A 12 6.48 -1.39 -5.95
CA VAL A 12 7.60 -0.55 -6.37
C VAL A 12 8.73 -0.74 -5.37
N ILE A 13 9.96 -0.85 -5.86
CA ILE A 13 11.17 -0.83 -5.03
C ILE A 13 11.79 0.54 -5.18
N GLY A 14 12.08 1.19 -4.07
CA GLY A 14 12.72 2.50 -4.07
C GLY A 14 12.85 3.05 -2.65
N ASP A 15 13.32 4.28 -2.58
CA ASP A 15 13.45 5.00 -1.33
C ASP A 15 12.06 5.30 -0.71
N ARG A 16 11.99 5.47 0.62
CA ARG A 16 10.78 5.84 1.39
C ARG A 16 10.31 7.30 1.13
N SER A 17 10.67 7.83 -0.02
CA SER A 17 10.34 9.17 -0.50
C SER A 17 8.95 9.24 -1.15
N ILE A 18 8.34 10.43 -1.09
CA ILE A 18 7.06 10.77 -1.76
C ILE A 18 7.09 10.43 -3.26
N LYS A 19 8.24 10.60 -3.93
CA LYS A 19 8.40 10.26 -5.36
C LYS A 19 8.12 8.77 -5.64
N THR A 20 8.57 7.88 -4.76
CA THR A 20 8.35 6.44 -4.88
C THR A 20 6.89 6.11 -4.62
N ALA A 21 6.28 6.73 -3.61
CA ALA A 21 4.85 6.59 -3.32
C ALA A 21 3.99 7.05 -4.52
N LYS A 22 4.35 8.15 -5.18
CA LYS A 22 3.65 8.63 -6.39
C LYS A 22 3.74 7.63 -7.54
N LYS A 23 4.91 7.05 -7.80
CA LYS A 23 5.08 5.99 -8.81
C LYS A 23 4.23 4.76 -8.50
N LEU A 24 4.12 4.38 -7.23
CA LEU A 24 3.26 3.29 -6.80
C LEU A 24 1.79 3.64 -7.09
N TYR A 25 1.35 4.83 -6.69
CA TYR A 25 -0.02 5.28 -6.91
C TYR A 25 -0.36 5.40 -8.40
N GLU A 26 0.55 5.90 -9.24
CA GLU A 26 0.31 5.96 -10.69
C GLU A 26 0.07 4.60 -11.33
N LYS A 27 0.70 3.55 -10.80
CA LYS A 27 0.43 2.17 -11.22
C LYS A 27 -0.91 1.66 -10.71
N LEU A 28 -1.40 2.16 -9.57
CA LEU A 28 -2.61 1.69 -8.92
C LEU A 28 -3.85 2.55 -9.21
N LYS A 29 -3.69 3.77 -9.77
CA LYS A 29 -4.78 4.73 -10.01
C LYS A 29 -5.91 4.23 -10.90
N HIS A 30 -5.66 3.19 -11.68
CA HIS A 30 -6.65 2.57 -12.56
C HIS A 30 -7.56 1.58 -11.82
N LEU A 31 -7.21 1.23 -10.57
CA LEU A 31 -8.00 0.37 -9.71
C LEU A 31 -8.91 1.26 -8.87
N ASP A 32 -10.22 1.13 -9.04
CA ASP A 32 -11.20 1.72 -8.14
C ASP A 32 -11.26 0.86 -6.86
N ALA A 33 -10.29 1.09 -5.98
CA ALA A 33 -10.09 0.30 -4.78
C ALA A 33 -9.71 1.19 -3.59
N VAL A 34 -9.98 0.67 -2.39
CA VAL A 34 -9.60 1.32 -1.14
C VAL A 34 -8.22 0.80 -0.71
N PHE A 35 -7.30 1.72 -0.44
CA PHE A 35 -5.93 1.41 -0.05
C PHE A 35 -5.80 1.36 1.47
N TYR A 36 -5.49 0.17 1.98
CA TYR A 36 -5.07 -0.02 3.36
C TYR A 36 -3.57 0.20 3.45
N VAL A 37 -3.16 1.33 4.00
CA VAL A 37 -1.74 1.67 4.15
C VAL A 37 -1.44 2.06 5.59
N ASP A 38 -0.16 1.96 5.97
CA ASP A 38 0.31 2.42 7.27
C ASP A 38 0.20 3.95 7.36
N ASP A 39 0.12 4.51 8.58
CA ASP A 39 0.04 5.96 8.79
C ASP A 39 1.39 6.62 8.46
N TRP A 40 1.64 6.81 7.17
CA TRP A 40 2.87 7.42 6.67
C TRP A 40 2.56 8.68 5.86
N ASP A 41 3.17 9.78 6.27
CA ASP A 41 3.08 11.13 5.70
C ASP A 41 3.12 11.21 4.14
N PRO A 42 4.09 10.60 3.42
CA PRO A 42 4.09 10.48 1.96
C PRO A 42 2.83 9.86 1.34
N TYR A 43 2.12 8.95 2.00
CA TYR A 43 0.89 8.39 1.45
C TYR A 43 -0.29 9.35 1.60
N LYS A 44 -0.35 10.13 2.69
CA LYS A 44 -1.37 11.16 2.90
C LYS A 44 -1.35 12.23 1.80
N GLY A 45 -0.16 12.57 1.29
CA GLY A 45 0.00 13.53 0.20
C GLY A 45 -0.20 12.95 -1.21
N VAL A 46 -0.21 11.63 -1.37
CA VAL A 46 -0.24 10.96 -2.69
C VAL A 46 -1.58 10.28 -2.97
N ILE A 47 -2.21 9.71 -1.95
CA ILE A 47 -3.47 8.97 -2.07
C ILE A 47 -4.59 9.88 -1.57
N PRO A 48 -5.69 10.06 -2.33
CA PRO A 48 -6.81 10.86 -1.87
C PRO A 48 -7.41 10.27 -0.60
N GLU A 49 -7.74 11.13 0.38
CA GLU A 49 -8.24 10.75 1.70
C GLU A 49 -9.46 9.80 1.63
N LYS A 50 -10.30 9.95 0.60
CA LYS A 50 -11.47 9.09 0.34
C LYS A 50 -11.14 7.63 0.04
N GLN A 51 -9.93 7.35 -0.46
CA GLN A 51 -9.45 6.00 -0.78
C GLN A 51 -8.34 5.55 0.20
N HIS A 52 -7.98 6.37 1.18
CA HIS A 52 -6.91 6.11 2.14
C HIS A 52 -7.50 5.64 3.47
N ILE A 53 -7.39 4.34 3.76
CA ILE A 53 -7.72 3.81 5.09
C ILE A 53 -6.42 3.46 5.80
N VAL A 54 -6.19 4.14 6.93
CA VAL A 54 -5.10 3.79 7.83
C VAL A 54 -5.39 2.41 8.40
N ALA A 55 -4.54 1.44 8.10
CA ALA A 55 -4.66 0.10 8.63
C ALA A 55 -4.26 0.12 10.11
N ASP A 56 -5.24 0.02 11.02
CA ASP A 56 -4.95 -0.16 12.44
C ASP A 56 -4.18 -1.47 12.65
N LYS A 57 -3.11 -1.41 13.46
CA LYS A 57 -2.22 -2.55 13.75
C LYS A 57 -2.97 -3.79 14.26
N LYS A 58 -4.20 -3.65 14.77
CA LYS A 58 -5.04 -4.78 15.22
C LYS A 58 -5.79 -5.52 14.10
N SER A 59 -5.83 -5.00 12.88
CA SER A 59 -6.65 -5.59 11.81
C SER A 59 -6.08 -6.89 11.21
N GLY A 60 -4.84 -7.27 11.54
CA GLY A 60 -4.19 -8.51 11.05
C GLY A 60 -3.88 -8.54 9.55
N LYS A 61 -4.35 -7.56 8.78
CA LYS A 61 -4.15 -7.41 7.33
C LYS A 61 -2.70 -7.09 6.96
N THR A 62 -1.95 -6.44 7.85
CA THR A 62 -0.52 -6.13 7.65
C THR A 62 0.36 -7.37 7.71
N ASN A 63 -0.04 -8.40 8.45
CA ASN A 63 0.75 -9.61 8.65
C ASN A 63 1.01 -10.38 7.34
N ILE A 64 0.07 -10.29 6.38
CA ILE A 64 0.22 -10.88 5.04
C ILE A 64 1.31 -10.14 4.24
N ILE A 65 1.32 -8.81 4.33
CA ILE A 65 2.30 -7.95 3.65
C ILE A 65 3.69 -8.11 4.30
N GLU A 66 3.78 -8.17 5.63
CA GLU A 66 5.02 -8.43 6.36
C GLU A 66 5.61 -9.79 5.99
N ARG A 67 4.77 -10.84 5.97
CA ARG A 67 5.21 -12.18 5.57
C ARG A 67 5.64 -12.24 4.11
N PHE A 68 4.97 -11.51 3.22
CA PHE A 68 5.37 -11.37 1.82
C PHE A 68 6.73 -10.69 1.71
N ASN A 69 6.96 -9.60 2.46
CA ASN A 69 8.24 -8.90 2.48
C ASN A 69 9.39 -9.77 3.01
N CYS A 70 9.14 -10.60 4.04
CA CYS A 70 10.13 -11.56 4.53
C CYS A 70 10.52 -12.62 3.51
N LYS A 71 9.64 -12.98 2.56
CA LYS A 71 9.96 -13.91 1.46
C LYS A 71 10.79 -13.26 0.36
N MET A 72 10.78 -11.93 0.27
CA MET A 72 11.49 -11.16 -0.76
C MET A 72 12.87 -10.68 -0.27
N ARG A 73 13.32 -11.14 0.91
CA ARG A 73 14.62 -10.84 1.50
C ARG A 73 15.75 -11.56 0.78
#